data_AF-A0A2H9U1R3-F1
#
_entry.id   AF-A0A2H9U1R3-F1
#
_cell.length_a   1.000
_cell.length_b   1.000
_cell.length_c   1.000
_cell.angle_alpha   90.00
_cell.angle_beta   90.00
_cell.angle_gamma   90.00
#
_symmetry.space_group_name_H-M   'P 1'
#
loop_
_entity.id
_entity.type
_entity.pdbx_description
1 polymer ?
#
loop_
_entity_poly.entity_id
_entity_poly.type
_entity_poly.pdbx_seq_one_letter_code
_entity_poly.pdbx_strand_id
1 'polypeptide(L)'
;MNKLIKILAIAGLMTTGFTHAAVPADFTATPGVLFVNWHTTAAGEGNSQPMLEVRDESGDVLASVQANLMGTQQVKIPSRAQGNVTVSVGAQSSQYRIPFGIGSGSQR
;
A
#
# COMPACT_ATOMS: atom_id res chain seq x y z
N MET A 1 5.16 37.27 50.30
CA MET A 1 6.39 37.08 49.51
C MET A 1 6.28 35.79 48.70
N ASN A 2 6.36 36.00 47.38
CA ASN A 2 6.69 35.14 46.24
C ASN A 2 6.03 33.76 46.03
N LYS A 3 5.11 33.77 45.05
CA LYS A 3 4.51 32.63 44.35
C LYS A 3 5.54 32.02 43.38
N LEU A 4 5.80 30.72 43.50
CA LEU A 4 6.56 29.95 42.51
C LEU A 4 5.59 29.17 41.63
N ILE A 5 5.14 29.82 40.56
CA ILE A 5 4.45 29.18 39.43
C ILE A 5 5.50 28.36 38.67
N LYS A 6 5.45 27.04 38.84
CA LYS A 6 6.21 26.10 38.02
C LYS A 6 5.44 25.91 36.71
N ILE A 7 5.84 26.63 35.67
CA ILE A 7 5.36 26.43 34.30
C ILE A 7 5.93 25.08 33.85
N LEU A 8 5.06 24.05 33.82
CA LEU A 8 5.37 22.77 33.21
C LEU A 8 5.27 22.96 31.68
N ALA A 9 6.42 22.92 31.02
CA ALA A 9 6.53 23.04 29.57
C ALA A 9 5.67 21.96 28.88
N ILE A 10 4.69 22.41 28.11
CA ILE A 10 3.97 21.59 27.14
C ILE A 10 4.93 21.41 25.96
N ALA A 11 5.69 20.32 25.94
CA ALA A 11 6.37 19.85 24.75
C ALA A 11 5.44 18.83 24.07
N GLY A 12 4.89 19.23 22.92
CA GLY A 12 3.92 18.46 22.17
C GLY A 12 4.44 17.06 21.81
N LEU A 13 3.73 16.05 22.28
CA LEU A 13 3.81 14.69 21.73
C LEU A 13 2.85 14.58 20.54
N MET A 14 3.05 15.43 19.53
CA MET A 14 2.33 15.33 18.25
C MET A 14 3.23 14.60 17.26
N THR A 15 3.16 13.27 17.26
CA THR A 15 3.31 12.39 16.10
C THR A 15 3.73 11.00 16.60
N THR A 16 2.73 10.21 17.03
CA THR A 16 2.86 8.76 16.90
C THR A 16 2.92 8.49 15.40
N GLY A 17 4.12 8.53 14.84
CA GLY A 17 4.37 8.10 13.48
C GLY A 17 3.91 6.65 13.40
N PHE A 18 2.79 6.43 12.74
CA PHE A 18 2.43 5.10 12.28
C PHE A 18 3.57 4.67 11.37
N THR A 19 4.44 3.80 11.86
CA THR A 19 5.34 3.04 11.01
C THR A 19 4.46 2.20 10.10
N HIS A 20 4.05 2.76 8.97
CA HIS A 20 3.47 1.98 7.89
C HIS A 20 4.57 1.02 7.45
N ALA A 21 4.49 -0.22 7.93
CA ALA A 21 5.35 -1.27 7.45
C ALA A 21 5.10 -1.40 5.96
N ALA A 22 6.15 -1.21 5.16
CA ALA A 22 6.04 -1.39 3.72
C ALA A 22 5.65 -2.84 3.42
N VAL A 23 4.81 -3.03 2.41
CA VAL A 23 4.51 -4.38 1.92
C VAL A 23 5.82 -4.99 1.38
N PRO A 24 6.26 -6.18 1.86
CA PRO A 24 7.50 -6.83 1.45
C PRO A 24 7.31 -7.52 0.09
N ALA A 25 7.02 -6.72 -0.93
CA ALA A 25 6.84 -7.17 -2.30
C ALA A 25 7.28 -6.09 -3.29
N ASP A 26 7.75 -6.52 -4.45
CA ASP A 26 7.92 -5.65 -5.60
C ASP A 26 6.64 -5.60 -6.42
N PHE A 27 6.34 -4.43 -6.98
CA PHE A 27 5.13 -4.19 -7.75
C PHE A 27 5.47 -3.84 -9.19
N THR A 28 4.75 -4.44 -10.12
CA THR A 28 4.83 -4.10 -11.54
C THR A 28 3.43 -4.10 -12.11
N ALA A 29 3.03 -3.06 -12.85
CA ALA A 29 1.70 -3.01 -13.46
C ALA A 29 1.76 -2.99 -14.99
N THR A 30 0.77 -3.65 -15.58
CA THR A 30 0.41 -3.58 -16.99
C THR A 30 -1.08 -3.25 -17.10
N PRO A 31 -1.57 -2.75 -18.25
CA PRO A 31 -3.00 -2.49 -18.42
C PRO A 31 -3.84 -3.73 -18.07
N GLY A 32 -4.63 -3.64 -16.99
CA GLY A 32 -5.54 -4.68 -16.53
C GLY A 32 -4.99 -5.63 -15.45
N VAL A 33 -3.68 -5.60 -15.15
CA VAL A 33 -3.05 -6.50 -14.18
C VAL A 33 -1.93 -5.82 -13.39
N LEU A 34 -1.99 -5.95 -12.08
CA LEU A 34 -0.89 -5.67 -11.15
C LEU A 34 -0.20 -6.98 -10.78
N PHE A 35 1.08 -7.08 -11.08
CA PHE A 35 1.97 -8.15 -10.62
C PHE A 35 2.54 -7.77 -9.26
N VAL A 36 2.35 -8.66 -8.29
CA VAL A 36 2.90 -8.56 -6.94
C VAL A 36 3.92 -9.67 -6.78
N ASN A 37 5.19 -9.32 -6.64
CA ASN A 37 6.28 -10.27 -6.46
C ASN A 37 6.69 -10.28 -4.99
N TRP A 38 6.22 -11.27 -4.24
CA TRP A 38 6.42 -11.36 -2.81
C TRP A 38 7.87 -11.72 -2.46
N HIS A 39 8.44 -11.01 -1.50
CA HIS A 39 9.75 -11.37 -0.95
C HIS A 39 9.61 -12.58 -0.03
N THR A 40 10.62 -13.44 0.06
CA THR A 40 10.58 -14.72 0.81
C THR A 40 10.29 -14.56 2.31
N THR A 41 10.46 -13.36 2.85
CA THR A 41 10.14 -12.98 4.23
C THR A 41 8.70 -12.50 4.43
N ALA A 42 7.90 -12.32 3.38
CA ALA A 42 6.50 -11.90 3.47
C ALA A 42 5.59 -12.95 4.14
N ALA A 43 6.03 -14.21 4.18
CA ALA A 43 5.28 -15.32 4.77
C ALA A 43 5.33 -15.40 6.31
N GLY A 44 5.99 -14.45 6.98
CA GLY A 44 6.12 -14.42 8.43
C GLY A 44 5.19 -13.41 9.09
N GLU A 45 4.02 -13.86 9.55
CA GLU A 45 3.52 -13.74 10.94
C GLU A 45 2.00 -14.03 10.98
N GLY A 46 1.65 -15.29 11.26
CA GLY A 46 0.27 -15.72 11.58
C GLY A 46 -0.47 -16.41 10.42
N ASN A 47 -1.16 -17.51 10.76
CA ASN A 47 -1.99 -18.36 9.89
C ASN A 47 -3.21 -17.67 9.23
N SER A 48 -3.16 -16.35 9.02
CA SER A 48 -4.22 -15.56 8.41
C SER A 48 -3.76 -15.17 7.01
N GLN A 49 -4.30 -15.81 5.97
CA GLN A 49 -4.12 -15.37 4.58
C GLN A 49 -4.66 -13.94 4.46
N PRO A 50 -3.81 -12.90 4.40
CA PRO A 50 -4.28 -11.52 4.46
C PRO A 50 -4.90 -11.13 3.12
N MET A 51 -5.86 -10.20 3.14
CA MET A 51 -6.34 -9.55 1.92
C MET A 51 -5.29 -8.57 1.42
N LEU A 52 -4.94 -8.69 0.14
CA LEU A 52 -4.26 -7.66 -0.63
C LEU A 52 -5.33 -6.76 -1.27
N GLU A 53 -5.37 -5.52 -0.82
CA GLU A 53 -6.22 -4.48 -1.38
C GLU A 53 -5.38 -3.52 -2.21
N VAL A 54 -5.88 -3.19 -3.40
CA VAL A 54 -5.33 -2.14 -4.24
C VAL A 54 -6.35 -1.01 -4.28
N ARG A 55 -5.95 0.16 -3.80
CA ARG A 55 -6.79 1.37 -3.77
C ARG A 55 -6.18 2.43 -4.68
N ASP A 56 -7.03 3.20 -5.35
CA ASP A 56 -6.57 4.36 -6.12
C ASP A 56 -6.22 5.55 -5.23
N GLU A 57 -5.84 6.66 -5.85
CA GLU A 57 -5.51 7.92 -5.15
C GLU A 57 -6.72 8.55 -4.44
N SER A 58 -7.94 8.24 -4.87
CA SER A 58 -9.19 8.68 -4.24
C SER A 58 -9.56 7.81 -3.04
N GLY A 59 -8.90 6.66 -2.89
CA GLY A 59 -9.16 5.66 -1.85
C GLY A 59 -10.14 4.57 -2.28
N ASP A 60 -10.61 4.58 -3.54
CA ASP A 60 -11.52 3.59 -4.09
C ASP A 60 -10.80 2.25 -4.29
N VAL A 61 -11.48 1.15 -3.92
CA VAL A 61 -10.93 -0.21 -4.06
C VAL A 61 -10.98 -0.63 -5.52
N LEU A 62 -9.80 -0.73 -6.14
CA LEU A 62 -9.62 -1.23 -7.50
C LEU A 62 -9.61 -2.75 -7.55
N ALA A 63 -9.04 -3.39 -6.53
CA ALA A 63 -9.00 -4.85 -6.40
C ALA A 63 -8.86 -5.26 -4.93
N SER A 64 -9.44 -6.40 -4.58
CA SER A 64 -9.29 -7.04 -3.27
C SER A 64 -9.19 -8.55 -3.49
N VAL A 65 -8.03 -9.12 -3.16
CA VAL A 65 -7.71 -10.53 -3.43
C VAL A 65 -6.90 -11.14 -2.29
N GLN A 66 -6.88 -12.47 -2.17
CA GLN A 66 -6.07 -13.15 -1.15
C GLN A 66 -4.60 -13.02 -1.49
N ALA A 67 -3.79 -12.56 -0.54
CA ALA A 67 -2.35 -12.45 -0.70
C ALA A 67 -1.73 -13.85 -0.61
N ASN A 68 -0.97 -14.23 -1.63
CA ASN A 68 -0.26 -15.50 -1.68
C ASN A 68 0.99 -15.48 -0.79
N LEU A 69 1.52 -14.29 -0.46
CA LEU A 69 2.72 -14.05 0.35
C LEU A 69 3.99 -14.78 -0.12
N MET A 70 3.94 -15.43 -1.28
CA MET A 70 5.01 -16.21 -1.88
C MET A 70 4.95 -16.12 -3.41
N GLY A 71 6.12 -15.99 -4.03
CA GLY A 71 6.27 -15.93 -5.49
C GLY A 71 5.55 -14.76 -6.15
N THR A 72 5.25 -14.90 -7.44
CA THR A 72 4.54 -13.86 -8.20
C THR A 72 3.03 -14.11 -8.19
N GLN A 73 2.28 -13.10 -7.77
CA GLN A 73 0.82 -13.08 -7.80
C GLN A 73 0.32 -12.07 -8.83
N GLN A 74 -0.71 -12.45 -9.58
CA GLN A 74 -1.40 -11.56 -10.52
C GLN A 74 -2.71 -11.08 -9.92
N VAL A 75 -2.89 -9.76 -9.90
CA VAL A 75 -4.07 -9.09 -9.35
C VAL A 75 -4.75 -8.37 -10.50
N LYS A 76 -5.98 -8.77 -10.82
CA LYS A 76 -6.77 -8.08 -11.85
C LYS A 76 -7.16 -6.71 -11.31
N ILE A 77 -6.79 -5.66 -12.04
CA ILE A 77 -7.17 -4.28 -11.76
C ILE A 77 -7.88 -3.72 -13.02
N PRO A 78 -8.70 -2.67 -12.90
CA PRO A 78 -9.31 -2.05 -14.08
C PRO A 78 -8.22 -1.61 -15.06
N SER A 79 -8.39 -1.86 -16.37
CA SER A 79 -7.40 -1.44 -17.39
C SER A 79 -7.19 0.07 -17.45
N ARG A 80 -8.14 0.85 -16.90
CA ARG A 80 -8.03 2.31 -16.75
C ARG A 80 -7.26 2.76 -15.51
N ALA A 81 -6.95 1.85 -14.57
CA ALA A 81 -6.23 2.18 -13.35
C ALA A 81 -4.85 2.73 -13.69
N GLN A 82 -4.58 3.97 -13.26
CA GLN A 82 -3.39 4.73 -13.59
C GLN A 82 -3.07 5.66 -12.42
N GLY A 83 -1.82 6.12 -12.33
CA GLY A 83 -1.40 7.04 -11.29
C GLY A 83 -0.97 6.32 -10.02
N ASN A 84 -1.05 7.02 -8.88
CA ASN A 84 -0.62 6.47 -7.61
C ASN A 84 -1.71 5.55 -7.05
N VAL A 85 -1.33 4.33 -6.71
CA VAL A 85 -2.18 3.37 -6.01
C VAL A 85 -1.55 3.02 -4.68
N THR A 86 -2.39 2.75 -3.69
CA THR A 86 -1.96 2.21 -2.40
C THR A 86 -2.27 0.72 -2.41
N VAL A 87 -1.23 -0.09 -2.21
CA VAL A 87 -1.34 -1.53 -2.04
C VAL A 87 -1.23 -1.83 -0.54
N SER A 88 -2.25 -2.46 0.02
CA SER A 88 -2.34 -2.75 1.45
C SER A 88 -2.49 -4.24 1.70
N VAL A 89 -1.79 -4.75 2.72
CA VAL A 89 -1.80 -6.15 3.15
C VAL A 89 -1.80 -6.20 4.67
N GLY A 90 -2.93 -6.53 5.28
CA GLY A 90 -3.06 -6.48 6.74
C GLY A 90 -2.74 -5.07 7.29
N ALA A 91 -1.71 -4.97 8.14
CA ALA A 91 -1.24 -3.69 8.69
C ALA A 91 -0.17 -2.99 7.81
N GLN A 92 0.23 -3.61 6.70
CA GLN A 92 1.27 -3.11 5.81
C GLN A 92 0.66 -2.34 4.65
N SER A 93 1.30 -1.25 4.23
CA SER A 93 0.87 -0.48 3.07
C SER A 93 2.08 0.04 2.28
N SER A 94 1.97 0.03 0.96
CA SER A 94 2.99 0.51 0.04
C SER A 94 2.35 1.32 -1.07
N GLN A 95 2.99 2.41 -1.46
CA GLN A 95 2.54 3.22 -2.59
C GLN A 95 3.26 2.77 -3.85
N TYR A 96 2.49 2.51 -4.89
CA TYR A 96 3.03 2.16 -6.20
C TYR A 96 2.44 3.08 -7.26
N ARG A 97 3.27 3.54 -8.18
CA ARG A 97 2.81 4.34 -9.32
C ARG A 97 2.61 3.42 -10.50
N ILE A 98 1.36 3.17 -10.86
CA ILE A 98 1.02 2.51 -12.12
C ILE A 98 1.44 3.46 -13.23
N PRO A 99 2.40 3.06 -14.10
CA PRO A 99 2.80 3.91 -15.21
C PRO A 99 1.57 4.20 -16.06
N PHE A 100 1.49 5.41 -16.60
CA PHE A 100 0.49 5.73 -17.61
C PHE A 100 0.66 4.69 -18.72
N GLY A 101 -0.34 3.83 -18.86
CA GLY A 101 -0.51 3.11 -20.10
C GLY A 101 -0.74 4.20 -21.13
N ILE A 102 0.30 4.50 -21.92
CA ILE A 102 0.04 4.90 -23.30
C ILE A 102 -0.73 3.70 -23.81
N GLY A 103 -2.07 3.79 -23.75
CA GLY A 103 -2.93 2.74 -24.24
C GLY A 103 -2.35 2.40 -25.59
N SER A 104 -2.14 1.12 -25.86
CA SER A 104 -1.96 0.67 -27.22
C SER A 104 -3.14 1.30 -27.96
N GLY A 105 -2.89 2.42 -28.64
CA GLY A 105 -3.87 3.04 -29.46
C GLY A 105 -4.30 1.91 -30.35
N SER A 106 -5.56 1.50 -30.23
CA SER A 106 -6.20 0.77 -31.29
C SER A 106 -6.15 1.75 -32.46
N GLN A 107 -5.05 1.75 -33.19
CA GLN A 107 -4.95 2.44 -34.45
C GLN A 107 -5.72 1.55 -35.43
N ARG A 108 -7.05 1.70 -35.33
CA ARG A 108 -8.09 1.35 -36.30
C ARG A 108 -8.32 -0.14 -36.53
#